data_AF-A0A0A2LEX8-F1
#
_entry.id   AF-A0A0A2LEX8-F1
#
_cell.length_a   1.000
_cell.length_b   1.000
_cell.length_c   1.000
_cell.angle_alpha   90.00
_cell.angle_beta   90.00
_cell.angle_gamma   90.00
#
_symmetry.space_group_name_H-M   'P 1'
#
loop_
_entity.id
_entity.type
_entity.pdbx_description
1 polymer ?
#
loop_
_entity_poly.entity_id
_entity_poly.type
_entity_poly.pdbx_seq_one_letter_code
_entity_poly.pdbx_strand_id
1 'polypeptide(L)'
;MELGTREGAKDFLAGLDRCVEKDSTISATEKKAWKLIKDNGRRLFDPALGGRYEVFNERPVPQAIAKYCAGDVTLLPDLFKIYFAKLNLPGEAFWEHHVLEATKERIRLSRSSGFDGTSKSNARGPWDRESIEEAINQWNDDILDDALSFGDNDFYGLEDSDDDCGWQDDGPTSCRDIINDCDYGYYYSD
;
A
#
# COMPACT_ATOMS: atom_id res chain seq x y z
N MET A 1 -1.90 3.37 -5.76
CA MET A 1 -0.95 2.75 -4.81
C MET A 1 -0.59 3.72 -3.69
N GLU A 2 0.08 4.85 -3.96
CA GLU A 2 0.43 5.84 -2.92
C GLU A 2 -0.73 6.15 -1.97
N LEU A 3 -1.90 6.45 -2.52
CA LEU A 3 -3.10 6.76 -1.75
C LEU A 3 -3.55 5.63 -0.81
N GLY A 4 -3.42 4.37 -1.23
CA GLY A 4 -3.74 3.21 -0.39
C GLY A 4 -2.76 3.09 0.78
N THR A 5 -1.47 3.31 0.51
CA THR A 5 -0.39 3.23 1.51
C THR A 5 -0.22 4.47 2.38
N ARG A 6 -0.92 5.57 2.08
CA ARG A 6 -0.78 6.84 2.79
C ARG A 6 -1.64 6.85 4.06
N GLU A 7 -1.08 7.28 5.17
CA GLU A 7 -1.84 7.62 6.37
C GLU A 7 -2.55 8.98 6.23
N GLY A 8 -3.76 9.09 6.76
CA GLY A 8 -4.55 10.32 6.77
C GLY A 8 -5.42 10.53 5.53
N ALA A 9 -5.69 11.79 5.18
CA ALA A 9 -6.66 12.16 4.16
C ALA A 9 -6.35 11.54 2.79
N LYS A 10 -7.39 11.04 2.09
CA LYS A 10 -7.28 10.38 0.78
C LYS A 10 -8.03 11.10 -0.36
N ASP A 11 -8.41 12.36 -0.15
CA ASP A 11 -9.21 13.14 -1.11
C ASP A 11 -8.51 13.40 -2.45
N PHE A 12 -7.18 13.49 -2.45
CA PHE A 12 -6.37 13.84 -3.62
C PHE A 12 -5.15 12.93 -3.77
N LEU A 13 -4.83 12.63 -5.02
CA LEU A 13 -3.63 11.91 -5.40
C LEU A 13 -2.38 12.78 -5.17
N ALA A 14 -1.31 12.17 -4.68
CA ALA A 14 -0.01 12.82 -4.71
C ALA A 14 0.51 12.89 -6.16
N GLY A 15 1.07 14.05 -6.54
CA GLY A 15 1.84 14.18 -7.78
C GLY A 15 3.15 13.38 -7.70
N LEU A 16 3.70 13.03 -8.86
CA LEU A 16 4.95 12.26 -8.95
C LEU A 16 6.09 12.94 -8.18
N ASP A 17 6.17 14.26 -8.22
CA ASP A 17 7.16 15.05 -7.47
C ASP A 17 7.08 14.81 -5.96
N ARG A 18 5.86 14.76 -5.41
CA ARG A 18 5.63 14.47 -4.00
C ARG A 18 5.95 13.02 -3.65
N CYS A 19 5.59 12.07 -4.52
CA CYS A 19 5.93 10.65 -4.34
C CYS A 19 7.46 10.45 -4.34
N VAL A 20 8.17 11.07 -5.29
CA VAL A 20 9.63 10.98 -5.36
C VAL A 20 10.27 11.63 -4.12
N GLU A 21 9.80 12.80 -3.71
CA GLU A 21 10.36 13.48 -2.55
C GLU A 21 10.22 12.64 -1.28
N LYS A 22 9.02 12.10 -1.03
CA LYS A 22 8.71 11.37 0.21
C LYS A 22 9.18 9.92 0.22
N ASP A 23 8.95 9.19 -0.87
CA ASP A 23 9.05 7.73 -0.85
C ASP A 23 10.23 7.17 -1.66
N SER A 24 10.82 7.92 -2.61
CA SER A 24 11.93 7.40 -3.41
C SER A 24 13.20 7.15 -2.58
N THR A 25 13.90 6.07 -2.91
CA THR A 25 15.17 5.64 -2.31
C THR A 25 16.41 6.36 -2.83
N ILE A 26 16.28 7.18 -3.88
CA ILE A 26 17.42 7.94 -4.42
C ILE A 26 17.87 9.01 -3.43
N SER A 27 19.15 9.40 -3.50
CA SER A 27 19.72 10.38 -2.57
C SER A 27 19.07 11.76 -2.70
N ALA A 28 19.17 12.58 -1.66
CA ALA A 28 18.65 13.96 -1.68
C ALA A 28 19.26 14.81 -2.83
N THR A 29 20.51 14.55 -3.19
CA THR A 29 21.18 15.21 -4.33
C THR A 29 20.55 14.80 -5.66
N GLU A 30 20.27 13.50 -5.84
CA GLU A 30 19.59 12.98 -7.03
C GLU A 30 18.15 13.50 -7.13
N LYS A 31 17.40 13.57 -6.02
CA LYS A 31 16.06 14.18 -5.98
C LYS A 31 16.09 15.63 -6.47
N LYS A 32 17.06 16.43 -6.00
CA LYS A 32 17.24 17.82 -6.44
C LYS A 32 17.60 17.91 -7.92
N ALA A 33 18.50 17.07 -8.40
CA ALA A 33 18.89 17.04 -9.81
C ALA A 33 17.71 16.64 -10.72
N TRP A 34 16.96 15.60 -10.34
CA TRP A 34 15.75 15.18 -11.02
C TRP A 34 14.71 16.30 -11.06
N LYS A 35 14.44 16.95 -9.94
CA LYS A 35 13.50 18.08 -9.85
C LYS A 35 13.92 19.24 -10.75
N LEU A 36 15.21 19.60 -10.77
CA LEU A 36 15.73 20.65 -11.64
C LEU A 36 15.54 20.32 -13.13
N ILE A 37 15.78 19.07 -13.53
CA ILE A 37 15.54 18.60 -14.90
C ILE A 37 14.05 18.74 -15.25
N LYS A 38 13.16 18.31 -14.34
CA LYS A 38 11.70 18.41 -14.52
C LYS A 38 11.23 19.86 -14.63
N ASP A 39 11.73 20.75 -13.79
CA ASP A 39 11.37 22.16 -13.80
C ASP A 39 11.87 22.87 -15.07
N ASN A 40 13.09 22.55 -15.53
CA ASN A 40 13.63 23.10 -16.77
C ASN A 40 12.82 22.65 -17.99
N GLY A 41 12.43 21.37 -18.07
CA GLY A 41 11.55 20.90 -19.13
C GLY A 41 10.17 21.53 -19.07
N ARG A 42 9.60 21.66 -17.87
CA ARG A 42 8.28 22.29 -17.67
C ARG A 42 8.22 23.71 -18.21
N ARG A 43 9.25 24.52 -17.97
CA ARG A 43 9.32 25.90 -18.50
C ARG A 43 9.25 25.98 -20.03
N LEU A 44 9.66 24.93 -20.74
CA LEU A 44 9.66 24.93 -22.20
C LEU A 44 8.27 24.67 -22.79
N PHE A 45 7.40 23.93 -22.10
CA PHE A 45 6.08 23.58 -22.63
C PHE A 45 4.90 24.23 -21.91
N ASP A 46 5.04 24.65 -20.65
CA ASP A 46 3.96 25.22 -19.86
C ASP A 46 3.72 26.68 -20.24
N PRO A 47 2.56 27.05 -20.83
CA PRO A 47 2.27 28.43 -21.21
C PRO A 47 2.30 29.42 -20.05
N ALA A 48 1.96 28.97 -18.83
CA ALA A 48 2.02 29.82 -17.64
C ALA A 48 3.46 30.21 -17.26
N LEU A 49 4.47 29.51 -17.79
CA LEU A 49 5.89 29.77 -17.60
C LEU A 49 6.56 30.34 -18.86
N GLY A 50 5.77 30.73 -19.87
CA GLY A 50 6.27 31.23 -21.16
C GLY A 50 6.64 30.13 -22.17
N GLY A 51 6.30 28.88 -21.89
CA GLY A 51 6.48 27.74 -22.78
C GLY A 51 5.35 27.59 -23.81
N ARG A 52 5.45 26.55 -24.63
CA ARG A 52 4.42 26.19 -25.62
C ARG A 52 4.33 24.67 -25.78
N TYR A 53 3.12 24.11 -25.84
CA TYR A 53 2.95 22.66 -25.95
C TYR A 53 3.53 22.09 -27.26
N GLU A 54 3.64 22.92 -28.30
CA GLU A 54 4.18 22.55 -29.62
C GLU A 54 5.65 22.13 -29.57
N VAL A 55 6.38 22.43 -28.49
CA VAL A 55 7.77 21.98 -28.31
C VAL A 55 7.90 20.44 -28.36
N PHE A 56 6.82 19.71 -28.01
CA PHE A 56 6.77 18.25 -28.14
C PHE A 56 6.67 17.77 -29.60
N ASN A 57 6.28 18.64 -30.54
CA ASN A 57 6.15 18.34 -31.97
C ASN A 57 7.46 18.62 -32.74
N GLU A 58 8.41 19.34 -32.16
CA GLU A 58 9.69 19.68 -32.80
C GLU A 58 10.56 18.43 -33.03
N ARG A 59 11.29 18.41 -34.15
CA ARG A 59 12.20 17.32 -34.52
C ARG A 59 13.55 17.87 -35.00
N PRO A 60 14.70 17.38 -34.48
CA PRO A 60 14.81 16.40 -33.39
C PRO A 60 14.24 16.93 -32.07
N VAL A 61 13.77 16.04 -31.19
CA VAL A 61 13.17 16.44 -29.90
C VAL A 61 14.21 17.21 -29.09
N PRO A 62 13.90 18.42 -28.58
CA PRO A 62 14.83 19.18 -27.76
C PRO A 62 15.33 18.35 -26.57
N GLN A 63 16.64 18.35 -26.33
CA GLN A 63 17.25 17.47 -25.33
C GLN A 63 16.66 17.66 -23.92
N ALA A 64 16.30 18.89 -23.57
CA ALA A 64 15.66 19.20 -22.29
C ALA A 64 14.27 18.55 -22.16
N ILE A 65 13.48 18.51 -23.24
CA ILE A 65 12.18 17.83 -23.29
C ILE A 65 12.38 16.31 -23.20
N ALA A 66 13.33 15.75 -23.95
CA ALA A 66 13.64 14.32 -23.87
C ALA A 66 14.03 13.89 -22.43
N LYS A 67 14.87 14.69 -21.75
CA LYS A 67 15.24 14.46 -20.35
C LYS A 67 14.04 14.60 -19.40
N TYR A 68 13.16 15.56 -19.63
CA TYR A 68 11.92 15.72 -18.88
C TYR A 68 11.02 14.49 -18.97
N CYS A 69 10.79 13.99 -20.19
CA CYS A 69 9.97 12.81 -20.45
C CYS A 69 10.58 11.55 -19.81
N ALA A 70 11.89 11.36 -19.93
CA ALA A 70 12.57 10.27 -19.24
C ALA A 70 12.35 10.35 -17.73
N GLY A 71 12.46 11.56 -17.15
CA GLY A 71 12.21 11.80 -15.73
C GLY A 71 10.79 11.47 -15.24
N ASP A 72 9.77 11.42 -16.11
CA ASP A 72 8.42 10.99 -15.72
C ASP A 72 8.30 9.49 -15.48
N VAL A 73 9.19 8.69 -16.09
CA VAL A 73 9.03 7.23 -16.13
C VAL A 73 10.14 6.48 -15.40
N THR A 74 11.34 7.06 -15.28
CA THR A 74 12.52 6.35 -14.75
C THR A 74 12.37 5.91 -13.29
N LEU A 75 11.66 6.67 -12.46
CA LEU A 75 11.49 6.38 -11.04
C LEU A 75 10.21 5.59 -10.72
N LEU A 76 9.31 5.40 -11.69
CA LEU A 76 8.04 4.71 -11.47
C LEU A 76 8.21 3.25 -11.03
N PRO A 77 9.13 2.43 -11.60
CA PRO A 77 9.30 1.05 -11.17
C PRO A 77 9.74 0.92 -9.71
N ASP A 78 10.59 1.82 -9.23
CA ASP A 78 11.07 1.77 -7.84
C ASP A 78 10.00 2.25 -6.87
N LEU A 79 9.27 3.32 -7.21
CA LEU A 79 8.08 3.74 -6.46
C LEU A 79 7.03 2.62 -6.40
N PHE A 80 6.81 1.91 -7.51
CA PHE A 80 5.91 0.75 -7.55
C PHE A 80 6.35 -0.31 -6.54
N LYS A 81 7.63 -0.73 -6.54
CA LYS A 81 8.15 -1.73 -5.59
C LYS A 81 7.93 -1.30 -4.13
N ILE A 82 8.18 -0.03 -3.81
CA ILE A 82 7.99 0.52 -2.47
C ILE A 82 6.52 0.41 -2.05
N TYR A 83 5.60 0.90 -2.86
CA TYR A 83 4.19 0.85 -2.49
C TYR A 83 3.62 -0.57 -2.51
N PHE A 84 4.08 -1.41 -3.43
CA PHE A 84 3.68 -2.82 -3.50
C PHE A 84 4.11 -3.57 -2.23
N ALA A 85 5.35 -3.36 -1.77
CA ALA A 85 5.83 -3.96 -0.53
C ALA A 85 5.02 -3.52 0.68
N LYS A 86 4.58 -2.24 0.74
CA LYS A 86 3.70 -1.74 1.81
C LYS A 86 2.31 -2.40 1.76
N LEU A 87 1.73 -2.55 0.57
CA LEU A 87 0.39 -3.15 0.40
C LEU A 87 0.36 -4.66 0.67
N ASN A 88 1.50 -5.36 0.56
CA ASN A 88 1.59 -6.80 0.84
C ASN A 88 1.86 -7.12 2.31
N LEU A 89 1.89 -6.13 3.20
CA LEU A 89 2.05 -6.40 4.63
C LEU A 89 0.78 -7.06 5.20
N PRO A 90 0.90 -7.94 6.20
CA PRO A 90 -0.26 -8.46 6.91
C PRO A 90 -1.13 -7.32 7.44
N GLY A 91 -2.44 -7.41 7.21
CA GLY A 91 -3.42 -6.36 7.59
C GLY A 91 -3.74 -5.35 6.49
N GLU A 92 -3.00 -5.35 5.36
CA GLU A 92 -3.19 -4.39 4.27
C GLU A 92 -4.04 -4.95 3.09
N ALA A 93 -4.56 -6.18 3.22
CA ALA A 93 -5.32 -6.87 2.17
C ALA A 93 -6.52 -6.04 1.64
N PHE A 94 -7.20 -5.31 2.55
CA PHE A 94 -8.23 -4.35 2.18
C PHE A 94 -7.73 -3.31 1.17
N TRP A 95 -6.60 -2.67 1.47
CA TRP A 95 -6.02 -1.64 0.61
C TRP A 95 -5.46 -2.20 -0.68
N GLU A 96 -4.86 -3.40 -0.65
CA GLU A 96 -4.43 -4.11 -1.85
C GLU A 96 -5.61 -4.32 -2.82
N HIS A 97 -6.72 -4.88 -2.31
CA HIS A 97 -7.93 -5.12 -3.07
C HIS A 97 -8.51 -3.83 -3.66
N HIS A 98 -8.72 -2.79 -2.83
CA HIS A 98 -9.30 -1.54 -3.28
C HIS A 98 -8.40 -0.78 -4.28
N VAL A 99 -7.08 -0.80 -4.09
CA VAL A 99 -6.14 -0.22 -5.05
C VAL A 99 -6.23 -0.94 -6.40
N LEU A 100 -6.37 -2.26 -6.40
CA LEU A 100 -6.54 -3.05 -7.62
C LEU A 100 -7.84 -2.67 -8.35
N GLU A 101 -8.97 -2.64 -7.65
CA GLU A 101 -10.27 -2.28 -8.24
C GLU A 101 -10.28 -0.83 -8.77
N ALA A 102 -9.77 0.12 -7.99
CA ALA A 102 -9.64 1.51 -8.43
C ALA A 102 -8.71 1.65 -9.65
N THR A 103 -7.67 0.81 -9.75
CA THR A 103 -6.78 0.80 -10.92
C THR A 103 -7.50 0.28 -12.16
N LYS A 104 -8.25 -0.81 -12.05
CA LYS A 104 -9.08 -1.34 -13.14
C LYS A 104 -10.08 -0.30 -13.62
N GLU A 105 -10.76 0.37 -12.69
CA GLU A 105 -11.75 1.40 -13.03
C GLU A 105 -11.11 2.62 -13.71
N ARG A 106 -9.97 3.12 -13.23
CA ARG A 106 -9.25 4.22 -13.92
C ARG A 106 -8.80 3.83 -15.33
N ILE A 107 -8.37 2.59 -15.54
CA ILE A 107 -8.01 2.09 -16.88
C ILE A 107 -9.26 2.08 -17.76
N ARG A 108 -10.40 1.60 -17.26
CA ARG A 108 -11.67 1.61 -17.99
C ARG A 108 -12.11 3.02 -18.38
N LEU A 109 -12.07 3.96 -17.42
CA LEU A 109 -12.45 5.36 -17.64
C LEU A 109 -11.55 6.06 -18.65
N SER A 110 -10.23 5.86 -18.57
CA SER A 110 -9.27 6.51 -19.49
C SER A 110 -9.44 6.08 -20.95
N ARG A 111 -10.12 4.96 -21.20
CA ARG A 111 -10.44 4.45 -22.54
C ARG A 111 -11.82 4.85 -23.04
N SER A 112 -12.61 5.53 -22.22
CA SER A 112 -13.96 5.98 -22.59
C SER A 112 -13.89 7.22 -23.50
N SER A 113 -14.88 7.38 -24.38
CA SER A 113 -14.93 8.48 -25.35
C SER A 113 -15.10 9.87 -24.71
N GLY A 114 -15.62 9.94 -23.49
CA GLY A 114 -15.82 11.19 -22.74
C GLY A 114 -14.67 11.54 -21.80
N PHE A 115 -13.57 10.79 -21.79
CA PHE A 115 -12.48 11.04 -20.86
C PHE A 115 -11.66 12.28 -21.25
N ASP A 116 -11.70 13.30 -20.39
CA ASP A 116 -10.82 14.47 -20.49
C ASP A 116 -9.61 14.29 -19.56
N GLY A 117 -8.46 13.94 -20.14
CA GLY A 117 -7.20 13.81 -19.40
C GLY A 117 -6.68 15.12 -18.78
N THR A 118 -7.18 16.27 -19.24
CA THR A 118 -6.77 17.60 -18.76
C THR A 118 -7.63 18.12 -17.61
N SER A 119 -8.72 17.43 -17.27
CA SER A 119 -9.62 17.85 -16.21
C SER A 119 -8.93 17.87 -14.84
N LYS A 120 -9.16 18.94 -14.07
CA LYS A 120 -8.70 19.07 -12.68
C LYS A 120 -9.29 18.01 -11.77
N SER A 121 -10.45 17.43 -12.12
CA SER A 121 -11.07 16.34 -11.35
C SER A 121 -10.21 15.07 -11.32
N ASN A 122 -9.31 14.88 -12.30
CA ASN A 122 -8.41 13.73 -12.36
C ASN A 122 -7.40 13.67 -11.21
N ALA A 123 -7.24 14.76 -10.46
CA ALA A 123 -6.40 14.83 -9.26
C ALA A 123 -7.10 14.28 -8.00
N ARG A 124 -8.44 14.12 -8.01
CA ARG A 124 -9.16 13.54 -6.86
C ARG A 124 -8.86 12.05 -6.73
N GLY A 125 -8.81 11.59 -5.48
CA GLY A 125 -8.78 10.17 -5.17
C GLY A 125 -10.09 9.49 -5.59
N PRO A 126 -10.07 8.15 -5.76
CA PRO A 126 -11.26 7.37 -6.08
C PRO A 126 -12.22 7.18 -4.89
N TRP A 127 -11.79 7.54 -3.67
CA TRP A 127 -12.55 7.32 -2.44
C TRP A 127 -12.61 8.62 -1.64
N ASP A 128 -13.78 8.88 -1.05
CA ASP A 128 -13.95 9.85 0.03
C ASP A 128 -14.00 9.14 1.39
N ARG A 129 -14.06 9.91 2.47
CA ARG A 129 -14.04 9.35 3.83
C ARG A 129 -15.22 8.40 4.10
N GLU A 130 -16.43 8.77 3.69
CA GLU A 130 -17.64 7.99 3.96
C GLU A 130 -17.60 6.66 3.21
N SER A 131 -17.23 6.68 1.92
CA SER A 131 -17.05 5.47 1.12
C SER A 131 -15.96 4.54 1.63
N ILE A 132 -14.91 5.07 2.27
CA ILE A 132 -13.87 4.25 2.92
C ILE A 132 -14.44 3.56 4.16
N GLU A 133 -15.14 4.30 5.02
CA GLU A 133 -15.72 3.75 6.25
C GLU A 133 -16.73 2.64 5.93
N GLU A 134 -17.61 2.87 4.96
CA GLU A 134 -18.56 1.85 4.48
C GLU A 134 -17.84 0.62 3.91
N ALA A 135 -16.83 0.82 3.07
CA ALA A 135 -16.07 -0.29 2.49
C ALA A 135 -15.32 -1.12 3.54
N ILE A 136 -14.78 -0.47 4.58
CA ILE A 136 -14.11 -1.17 5.69
C ILE A 136 -15.12 -2.02 6.48
N ASN A 137 -16.31 -1.48 6.76
CA ASN A 137 -17.34 -2.23 7.46
C ASN A 137 -17.79 -3.45 6.65
N GLN A 138 -18.07 -3.26 5.37
CA GLN A 138 -18.44 -4.37 4.47
C GLN A 138 -17.33 -5.44 4.41
N TRP A 139 -16.07 -5.02 4.27
CA TRP A 139 -14.94 -5.94 4.27
C TRP A 139 -14.86 -6.76 5.57
N ASN A 140 -15.07 -6.13 6.72
CA ASN A 140 -15.05 -6.83 8.00
C ASN A 140 -16.22 -7.81 8.14
N ASP A 141 -17.41 -7.42 7.71
CA ASP A 141 -18.59 -8.29 7.70
C ASP A 141 -18.36 -9.52 6.81
N ASP A 142 -17.82 -9.33 5.60
CA ASP A 142 -17.52 -10.43 4.67
C ASP A 142 -16.49 -11.41 5.26
N ILE A 143 -15.46 -10.90 5.97
CA ILE A 143 -14.46 -11.73 6.65
C ILE A 143 -15.07 -12.50 7.83
N LEU A 144 -15.97 -11.88 8.58
CA LEU A 144 -16.67 -12.53 9.69
C LEU A 144 -17.62 -13.63 9.19
N ASP A 145 -18.38 -13.36 8.13
CA ASP A 145 -19.27 -14.35 7.52
C ASP A 145 -18.50 -15.55 6.96
N ASP A 146 -17.36 -15.34 6.32
CA ASP A 146 -16.48 -16.42 5.83
C ASP A 146 -15.95 -17.27 7.01
N ALA A 147 -15.48 -16.61 8.08
CA ALA A 147 -14.99 -17.30 9.27
C ALA A 147 -16.08 -18.17 9.94
N LEU A 148 -17.33 -17.70 9.95
CA LEU A 148 -18.47 -18.46 10.48
C LEU A 148 -18.92 -19.59 9.53
N SER A 149 -18.80 -19.40 8.22
CA SER A 149 -19.19 -20.41 7.22
C SER A 149 -18.26 -21.63 7.19
N PHE A 150 -17.00 -21.51 7.63
CA PHE A 150 -16.07 -22.64 7.72
C PHE A 150 -16.18 -23.44 9.04
N GLY A 151 -16.93 -22.94 10.03
CA GLY A 151 -17.06 -23.56 11.36
C GLY A 151 -18.07 -24.70 11.50
N ASP A 152 -18.87 -24.97 10.47
CA ASP A 152 -20.02 -25.91 10.55
C ASP A 152 -19.74 -27.33 10.02
N ASN A 153 -18.50 -27.69 9.66
CA ASN A 153 -18.22 -28.99 9.02
C ASN A 153 -17.52 -30.06 9.89
N ASP A 154 -17.35 -29.82 11.20
CA ASP A 154 -16.62 -30.75 12.08
C ASP A 154 -17.43 -31.26 13.30
N PHE A 155 -18.78 -31.15 13.30
CA PHE A 155 -19.57 -31.37 14.53
C PHE A 155 -20.37 -32.70 14.69
N TYR A 156 -20.38 -33.68 13.77
CA TYR A 156 -21.04 -34.96 14.10
C TYR A 156 -20.27 -36.19 13.63
N GLY A 157 -19.53 -36.82 14.55
CA GLY A 157 -18.95 -38.13 14.31
C GLY A 157 -17.93 -38.64 15.32
N LEU A 158 -18.10 -38.46 16.63
CA LEU A 158 -17.48 -39.37 17.59
C LEU A 158 -18.46 -39.67 18.72
N GLU A 159 -18.87 -40.94 18.75
CA GLU A 159 -19.84 -41.52 19.67
C GLU A 159 -19.39 -41.41 21.12
N ASP A 160 -20.36 -41.19 22.01
CA ASP A 160 -20.22 -41.20 23.46
C ASP A 160 -19.37 -42.39 23.94
N SER A 161 -18.25 -42.09 24.58
CA SER A 161 -17.61 -43.00 25.52
C SER A 161 -17.34 -42.21 26.78
N ASP A 162 -18.18 -42.47 27.78
CA ASP A 162 -18.05 -41.98 29.15
C ASP A 162 -16.68 -42.37 29.73
N ASP A 163 -15.70 -41.46 29.69
CA ASP A 163 -14.47 -41.58 30.49
C ASP A 163 -14.44 -40.46 31.54
N ASP A 164 -14.79 -40.89 32.75
CA ASP A 164 -14.79 -40.18 34.03
C ASP A 164 -13.38 -39.69 34.38
N CYS A 165 -13.07 -38.41 34.10
CA CYS A 165 -11.85 -37.76 34.58
C CYS A 165 -12.16 -36.93 35.83
N GLY A 166 -12.04 -37.59 36.99
CA GLY A 166 -12.18 -36.97 38.30
C GLY A 166 -11.17 -35.84 38.52
N TRP A 167 -11.69 -34.62 38.69
CA TRP A 167 -10.93 -33.46 39.16
C TRP A 167 -10.50 -33.68 40.61
N GLN A 168 -9.21 -33.88 40.85
CA GLN A 168 -8.63 -33.83 42.19
C GLN A 168 -8.26 -32.38 42.53
N ASP A 169 -8.94 -31.87 43.56
CA ASP A 169 -8.76 -30.55 44.16
C ASP A 169 -7.61 -30.59 45.17
N ASP A 170 -6.40 -30.33 44.68
CA ASP A 170 -5.19 -30.24 45.48
C ASP A 170 -5.00 -28.79 45.97
N GLY A 171 -5.75 -28.37 46.99
CA GLY A 171 -5.62 -27.02 47.57
C GLY A 171 -4.23 -26.73 48.20
N PRO A 172 -4.05 -25.55 48.81
CA PRO A 172 -3.80 -24.25 48.20
C PRO A 172 -2.29 -24.00 47.92
N THR A 173 -1.95 -23.45 46.75
CA THR A 173 -0.60 -22.95 46.46
C THR A 173 -0.34 -21.63 47.22
N SER A 174 0.22 -21.76 48.44
CA SER A 174 0.84 -20.66 49.17
C SER A 174 2.09 -20.18 48.43
N CYS A 175 2.12 -18.90 48.09
CA CYS A 175 3.07 -18.21 47.23
C CYS A 175 4.48 -18.02 47.82
N ARG A 176 5.20 -19.11 48.20
CA ARG A 176 6.48 -18.95 48.91
C ARG A 176 7.74 -19.69 48.46
N ASP A 177 7.75 -20.45 47.37
CA ASP A 177 8.98 -21.18 46.96
C ASP A 177 9.40 -20.97 45.50
N ILE A 178 9.38 -19.72 45.01
CA ILE A 178 10.15 -19.34 43.81
C ILE A 178 11.52 -18.86 44.27
N ILE A 179 12.43 -19.78 44.61
CA ILE A 179 13.87 -19.50 44.65
C ILE A 179 14.64 -20.72 44.12
N ASN A 180 15.41 -20.44 43.06
CA ASN A 180 16.64 -21.10 42.57
C ASN A 180 16.62 -22.58 42.18
N ASP A 181 16.92 -22.85 40.91
CA ASP A 181 18.27 -23.32 40.52
C ASP A 181 18.35 -23.47 38.99
N CYS A 182 18.97 -22.49 38.32
CA CYS A 182 19.47 -22.67 36.97
C CYS A 182 20.99 -22.77 37.05
N ASP A 183 21.48 -23.97 37.32
CA ASP A 183 22.85 -24.34 36.99
C ASP A 183 22.91 -25.83 36.64
N TYR A 184 22.99 -26.15 35.35
CA TYR A 184 23.46 -27.45 34.89
C TYR A 184 24.07 -27.33 33.50
N GLY A 185 25.40 -27.36 33.47
CA GLY A 185 26.20 -27.46 32.26
C GLY A 185 26.56 -28.90 31.85
N TYR A 186 27.57 -28.94 30.97
CA TYR A 186 28.37 -30.07 30.46
C TYR A 186 27.86 -30.78 29.19
N TYR A 187 28.67 -31.03 28.14
CA TYR A 187 29.95 -31.79 28.18
C TYR A 187 30.95 -31.52 26.99
N TYR A 188 32.24 -31.38 27.34
CA TYR A 188 33.56 -31.85 26.78
C TYR A 188 34.02 -31.53 25.32
N SER A 189 35.19 -30.88 25.07
CA SER A 189 36.64 -31.28 25.19
C SER A 189 37.06 -32.33 24.13
N ASP A 190 38.21 -32.31 23.44
CA ASP A 190 39.48 -31.56 23.44
C ASP A 190 39.99 -31.40 21.99
#